data_AF-A0A6L5X355-F1
#
_entry.id   AF-A0A6L5X355-F1
#
_cell.length_a   1.000
_cell.length_b   1.000
_cell.length_c   1.000
_cell.angle_alpha   90.00
_cell.angle_beta   90.00
_cell.angle_gamma   90.00
#
_symmetry.space_group_name_H-M   'P 1'
#
loop_
_entity.id
_entity.type
_entity.pdbx_description
1 polymer ?
#
loop_
_entity_poly.entity_id
_entity_poly.type
_entity_poly.pdbx_seq_one_letter_code
_entity_poly.pdbx_strand_id
1 'polypeptide(L)' 'MKKITAFAIHTTGEGQRAAYTYSIIDDNGTVVAQNKRGEVVLMTPETLKAANTLYKFLETKIPE' A
#
# COMPACT_ATOMS: atom_id res chain seq x y z
N MET A 1 12.56 1.34 -13.66
CA MET A 1 11.23 0.94 -13.13
C MET A 1 11.11 1.02 -11.60
N LYS A 2 9.98 1.53 -11.06
CA LYS A 2 9.63 1.47 -9.62
C LYS A 2 8.70 0.27 -9.36
N LYS A 3 8.94 -0.51 -8.31
CA LYS A 3 8.14 -1.70 -7.97
C LYS A 3 7.74 -1.70 -6.50
N ILE A 4 6.43 -1.75 -6.22
CA ILE A 4 5.91 -1.93 -4.86
C ILE A 4 6.30 -3.33 -4.37
N THR A 5 6.77 -3.41 -3.14
CA THR A 5 7.24 -4.65 -2.51
C THR A 5 6.34 -5.08 -1.36
N ALA A 6 5.76 -4.13 -0.63
CA ALA A 6 4.72 -4.36 0.36
C ALA A 6 3.88 -3.09 0.53
N PHE A 7 2.68 -3.25 1.07
CA PHE A 7 1.87 -2.13 1.52
C PHE A 7 0.97 -2.56 2.68
N ALA A 8 0.52 -1.57 3.45
CA ALA A 8 -0.44 -1.74 4.53
C ALA A 8 -1.40 -0.55 4.55
N ILE A 9 -2.66 -0.83 4.84
CA ILE A 9 -3.69 0.19 5.07
C ILE A 9 -3.95 0.24 6.57
N HIS A 10 -3.92 1.44 7.13
CA HIS A 10 -4.17 1.65 8.56
C HIS A 10 -4.96 2.94 8.79
N THR A 11 -5.82 2.91 9.79
CA THR A 11 -6.61 4.08 10.21
C THR A 11 -5.83 4.85 11.28
N THR A 12 -5.67 6.15 11.08
CA THR A 12 -5.01 7.08 12.01
C THR A 12 -5.98 8.19 12.42
N GLY A 13 -5.58 9.06 13.36
CA GLY A 13 -6.38 10.22 13.75
C GLY A 13 -6.70 11.19 12.60
N GLU A 14 -5.92 11.16 11.52
CA GLU A 14 -6.14 11.97 10.31
C GLU A 14 -6.99 11.25 9.24
N GLY A 15 -7.37 9.99 9.48
CA GLY A 15 -8.09 9.14 8.53
C GLY A 15 -7.28 7.93 8.08
N GLN A 16 -7.71 7.30 6.98
CA GLN A 16 -7.05 6.11 6.43
C GLN A 16 -5.78 6.47 5.67
N ARG A 17 -4.72 5.71 5.88
CA ARG A 17 -3.42 5.86 5.20
C ARG A 17 -3.02 4.57 4.52
N ALA A 18 -2.35 4.69 3.38
CA ALA A 18 -1.60 3.61 2.76
C ALA A 18 -0.09 3.86 2.95
N ALA A 19 0.56 3.00 3.72
CA ALA A 19 2.01 2.91 3.77
C ALA A 19 2.48 1.86 2.78
N TYR A 20 3.54 2.13 2.05
CA TYR A 20 4.09 1.20 1.06
C TYR A 20 5.60 1.23 1.02
N THR A 21 6.20 0.09 0.68
CA THR A 21 7.61 -0.05 0.38
C THR A 21 7.81 -0.29 -1.10
N TYR A 22 8.89 0.23 -1.66
CA TYR A 22 9.23 0.02 -3.06
C TYR A 22 10.73 -0.09 -3.31
N SER A 23 11.05 -0.71 -4.43
CA SER A 23 12.40 -0.78 -4.98
C SER A 23 12.46 -0.03 -6.32
N ILE A 24 13.64 0.48 -6.64
CA ILE A 24 13.95 1.10 -7.92
C ILE A 24 14.91 0.17 -8.65
N ILE A 25 14.52 -0.25 -9.84
CA ILE A 25 15.31 -1.09 -10.74
C ILE A 25 15.63 -0.24 -11.95
N ASP A 26 16.86 -0.23 -12.43
CA ASP A 26 17.21 0.43 -13.69
C ASP A 26 16.78 -0.40 -14.91
N ASP A 27 17.03 0.12 -16.10
CA ASP A 27 16.64 -0.53 -17.35
C ASP A 27 17.50 -1.77 -17.68
N ASN A 28 18.62 -1.94 -16.97
CA ASN A 28 19.49 -3.11 -17.07
C ASN A 28 19.11 -4.21 -16.06
N GLY A 29 18.03 -4.02 -15.30
CA GLY A 29 17.57 -4.98 -14.28
C GLY A 29 18.36 -4.90 -12.96
N THR A 30 19.25 -3.92 -12.79
CA THR A 30 20.01 -3.73 -11.55
C THR A 30 19.15 -2.99 -10.52
N VAL A 31 19.20 -3.46 -9.28
CA VAL A 31 18.46 -2.81 -8.20
C VAL A 31 19.24 -1.60 -7.68
N VAL A 32 18.78 -0.41 -8.03
CA VAL A 32 19.40 0.87 -7.67
C VAL A 32 19.06 1.29 -6.25
N ALA A 33 17.85 0.95 -5.77
CA ALA A 33 17.44 1.21 -4.40
C ALA A 33 16.42 0.17 -3.92
N GLN A 34 16.51 -0.19 -2.64
CA GLN A 34 15.58 -1.12 -1.99
C GLN A 34 15.03 -0.52 -0.70
N ASN A 35 13.91 -1.07 -0.23
CA ASN A 35 13.30 -0.75 1.05
C ASN A 35 12.98 0.75 1.23
N LYS A 36 12.76 1.48 0.13
CA LYS A 36 12.26 2.85 0.19
C LYS A 36 10.81 2.82 0.66
N ARG A 37 10.43 3.78 1.52
CA ARG A 37 9.11 3.87 2.14
C ARG A 37 8.40 5.14 1.70
N GLY A 38 7.09 5.04 1.53
CA GLY A 38 6.20 6.16 1.29
C GLY A 38 4.89 5.98 2.03
N GLU A 39 4.22 7.09 2.31
CA GLU A 39 2.90 7.13 2.94
C GLU A 39 2.01 8.11 2.19
N VAL A 40 0.72 7.81 2.13
CA VAL A 40 -0.29 8.70 1.55
C VAL A 40 -1.59 8.60 2.34
N VAL A 41 -2.21 9.74 2.62
CA VAL A 41 -3.56 9.82 3.22
C VAL A 41 -4.60 9.59 2.12
N LEU A 42 -5.52 8.67 2.35
CA LEU A 42 -6.60 8.33 1.43
C LEU A 42 -7.75 9.31 1.65
N MET A 43 -7.89 10.27 0.74
CA MET A 43 -8.90 11.33 0.87
C MET A 43 -10.03 11.25 -0.16
N THR A 44 -9.82 10.52 -1.26
CA THR A 44 -10.82 10.47 -2.33
C THR A 44 -11.79 9.31 -2.13
N PRO A 45 -13.06 9.42 -2.57
CA PRO A 45 -14.03 8.34 -2.47
C PRO A 45 -13.54 7.03 -3.12
N GLU A 46 -12.81 7.13 -4.22
CA GLU A 46 -12.26 5.99 -4.97
C GLU A 46 -11.18 5.24 -4.16
N THR A 47 -10.24 5.97 -3.57
CA THR A 47 -9.15 5.38 -2.77
C THR A 47 -9.68 4.74 -1.49
N LEU A 48 -10.63 5.39 -0.83
CA LEU A 48 -11.34 4.86 0.34
C LEU A 48 -12.15 3.60 -0.01
N LYS A 49 -12.83 3.58 -1.17
CA LYS A 49 -13.57 2.40 -1.64
C LYS A 49 -12.64 1.21 -1.93
N ALA A 50 -11.48 1.46 -2.54
CA ALA A 50 -10.48 0.42 -2.78
C ALA A 50 -9.97 -0.19 -1.46
N ALA A 51 -9.64 0.66 -0.49
CA ALA A 51 -9.25 0.23 0.86
C ALA A 51 -10.33 -0.63 1.52
N ASN A 52 -11.58 -0.16 1.51
CA ASN A 52 -12.71 -0.87 2.10
C ASN A 52 -12.98 -2.23 1.42
N THR A 53 -12.77 -2.31 0.11
CA THR A 53 -12.91 -3.58 -0.63
C THR A 53 -11.92 -4.62 -0.12
N LEU A 54 -10.66 -4.23 0.11
CA LEU A 54 -9.64 -5.11 0.68
C LEU A 54 -9.99 -5.52 2.12
N TYR A 55 -10.43 -4.58 2.96
CA TYR A 55 -10.85 -4.88 4.33
C TYR A 55 -11.96 -5.94 4.36
N LYS A 56 -13.03 -5.73 3.60
CA LYS A 56 -14.13 -6.69 3.51
C LYS A 56 -13.69 -8.06 3.02
N PHE A 57 -12.78 -8.10 2.03
CA PHE A 57 -12.21 -9.36 1.58
C PHE A 57 -11.46 -10.08 2.70
N LEU A 58 -10.65 -9.37 3.49
CA LEU A 58 -9.88 -9.94 4.60
C LEU A 58 -10.78 -10.44 5.74
N GLU A 59 -11.90 -9.77 6.03
CA GLU A 59 -12.89 -10.24 7.00
C GLU A 59 -13.40 -11.65 6.64
N THR A 60 -13.56 -11.97 5.36
CA THR A 60 -13.97 -13.33 4.92
C THR A 60 -12.91 -14.41 5.13
N LYS A 61 -11.69 -14.03 5.54
CA LYS A 61 -10.56 -14.95 5.75
C LYS A 61 -10.23 -15.16 7.22
N ILE A 62 -10.92 -14.48 8.12
CA ILE A 62 -10.79 -14.69 9.56
C ILE A 62 -11.47 -16.04 9.89
N PRO A 63 -10.73 -17.03 10.41
CA PRO A 63 -11.33 -18.29 10.86
C PRO A 63 -12.26 -18.06 12.07
N GLU A 64 -13.28 -18.91 12.22
CA GLU A 64 -14.18 -18.92 13.38
C GLU A 64 -13.46 -19.16 14.72
#